data_AF-A0A261DCY6-F1
#
_entry.id   AF-A0A261DCY6-F1
#
_cell.length_a   1.000
_cell.length_b   1.000
_cell.length_c   1.000
_cell.angle_alpha   90.00
_cell.angle_beta   90.00
_cell.angle_gamma   90.00
#
_symmetry.space_group_name_H-M   'P 1'
#
loop_
_entity.id
_entity.type
_entity.pdbx_description
1 polymer ?
#
loop_
_entity_poly.entity_id
_entity_poly.type
_entity_poly.pdbx_seq_one_letter_code
_entity_poly.pdbx_strand_id
1 'polypeptide(L)'
;MNMFNTLDQDVQLNIEQVKWREVRDVVHRCNPTLAEKCDNINKDAEYPLFKMYYPYGAFIVDKGEFYLPTLDGKTISIEDKRIPPILKTNLGYSQIPLSLIIDKASEVFVEAQNRVISLNFLNIGEMFGLFELMNLFGLGSQHSSLNTPIWNISAGARSTFMIPSISNMISYTRIKKKFGKDIHVPCNITDHWQTFVDIHKYNCNTKSWYNTVLVFSSGWFLDKNNHAYIELYKYLVSKCWQQFQLLEDFTEFSLLWSFFIHAISKRNLKPRPYLIDTIKHLILIAKGLGIAFKPTPNDTALPMSLIQQVYKDDYRLKDYIPTIMQPTKLTKKNRVYYSLSYPNLRDSSPYLKNPPSIIEDQREIKKLLDILINIIHQIDTLNTNSLKNINFELFHSNNDPFGQILPSRTIPETDSRFLESASNEDKRLFCSSSSFFNGCIAIYTTNLT
;
A
#
# COMPACT_ATOMS: atom_id res chain seq x y z
N MET A 1 -33.34 -2.88 -2.62
CA MET A 1 -32.00 -2.47 -3.08
C MET A 1 -32.14 -1.08 -3.65
N ASN A 2 -31.88 -0.05 -2.85
CA ASN A 2 -32.00 1.35 -3.31
C ASN A 2 -30.62 1.79 -3.78
N MET A 3 -30.29 1.54 -5.05
CA MET A 3 -29.23 2.30 -5.70
C MET A 3 -29.70 3.76 -5.76
N PHE A 4 -28.82 4.70 -5.40
CA PHE A 4 -29.13 6.13 -5.48
C PHE A 4 -29.23 6.55 -6.95
N ASN A 5 -30.41 6.37 -7.52
CA ASN A 5 -30.82 6.90 -8.81
C ASN A 5 -31.70 8.12 -8.56
N THR A 6 -31.14 9.32 -8.60
CA THR A 6 -31.93 10.56 -8.61
C THR A 6 -32.28 10.89 -10.06
N LEU A 7 -33.58 10.92 -10.36
CA LEU A 7 -34.13 11.25 -11.69
C LEU A 7 -33.84 12.70 -12.15
N ASP A 8 -33.20 13.53 -11.31
CA ASP A 8 -32.94 14.96 -11.54
C ASP A 8 -31.45 15.37 -11.41
N GLN A 9 -30.50 14.43 -11.31
CA GLN A 9 -29.06 14.75 -11.25
C GLN A 9 -28.24 13.83 -12.15
N ASP A 10 -27.48 14.40 -13.10
CA ASP A 10 -26.70 13.71 -14.16
C ASP A 10 -25.61 12.72 -13.67
N VAL A 11 -25.47 12.49 -12.36
CA VAL A 11 -24.42 11.64 -11.78
C VAL A 11 -25.03 10.44 -11.08
N GLN A 12 -24.89 9.27 -11.70
CA GLN A 12 -25.25 8.00 -11.07
C GLN A 12 -24.08 7.49 -10.21
N LEU A 13 -24.33 7.26 -8.93
CA LEU A 13 -23.32 6.85 -7.95
C LEU A 13 -23.30 5.32 -7.79
N ASN A 14 -22.11 4.74 -7.68
CA ASN A 14 -21.92 3.32 -7.41
C ASN A 14 -21.90 3.06 -5.89
N ILE A 15 -23.01 3.43 -5.24
CA ILE A 15 -23.17 3.41 -3.78
C ILE A 15 -24.48 2.72 -3.43
N GLU A 16 -24.42 1.85 -2.43
CA GLU A 16 -25.56 1.15 -1.85
C GLU A 16 -25.70 1.54 -0.38
N GLN A 17 -26.86 2.10 -0.01
CA GLN A 17 -27.22 2.27 1.39
C GLN A 17 -27.67 0.93 1.98
N VAL A 18 -27.07 0.54 3.10
CA VAL A 18 -27.31 -0.74 3.77
C VAL A 18 -27.53 -0.53 5.28
N LYS A 19 -28.16 -1.51 5.91
CA LYS A 19 -28.32 -1.58 7.37
C LYS A 19 -27.22 -2.41 8.02
N TRP A 20 -27.02 -2.25 9.33
CA TRP A 20 -26.00 -3.02 10.05
C TRP A 20 -26.22 -4.53 9.93
N ARG A 21 -27.45 -5.03 10.13
CA ARG A 21 -27.80 -6.45 9.92
C ARG A 21 -27.42 -7.03 8.55
N GLU A 22 -27.37 -6.20 7.50
CA GLU A 22 -27.07 -6.63 6.12
C GLU A 22 -25.56 -6.77 5.89
N VAL A 23 -24.74 -6.17 6.74
CA VAL A 23 -23.27 -6.19 6.63
C VAL A 23 -22.57 -6.83 7.81
N ARG A 24 -23.29 -7.08 8.91
CA ARG A 24 -22.77 -7.64 10.16
C ARG A 24 -21.86 -8.84 9.92
N ASP A 25 -22.32 -9.83 9.15
CA ASP A 25 -21.56 -11.05 8.91
C ASP A 25 -20.28 -10.80 8.09
N VAL A 26 -20.33 -9.83 7.17
CA VAL A 26 -19.14 -9.40 6.42
C VAL A 26 -18.15 -8.73 7.35
N VAL A 27 -18.61 -7.79 8.18
CA VAL A 27 -17.76 -7.07 9.14
C VAL A 27 -17.19 -8.03 10.18
N HIS A 28 -17.97 -9.01 10.66
CA HIS A 28 -17.51 -10.00 11.61
C HIS A 28 -16.40 -10.90 11.04
N ARG A 29 -16.48 -11.26 9.75
CA ARG A 29 -15.43 -12.06 9.09
C ARG A 29 -14.11 -11.29 8.96
N CYS A 30 -14.15 -9.98 8.68
CA CYS A 30 -12.93 -9.19 8.47
C CYS A 30 -12.43 -8.49 9.74
N ASN A 31 -13.31 -8.12 10.66
CA ASN A 31 -13.02 -7.38 11.88
C ASN A 31 -14.03 -7.75 12.99
N PRO A 32 -13.86 -8.91 13.65
CA PRO A 32 -14.81 -9.43 14.63
C PRO A 32 -14.99 -8.50 15.83
N THR A 33 -13.89 -7.91 16.33
CA THR A 33 -13.95 -6.97 17.46
C THR A 33 -14.79 -5.73 17.13
N LEU A 34 -14.65 -5.16 15.93
CA LEU A 34 -15.52 -4.05 15.51
C LEU A 34 -16.99 -4.50 15.44
N ALA A 35 -17.26 -5.68 14.88
CA ALA A 35 -18.61 -6.21 14.75
C ALA A 35 -19.31 -6.36 16.11
N GLU A 36 -18.62 -6.93 17.09
CA GLU A 36 -19.13 -7.06 18.46
C GLU A 36 -19.44 -5.70 19.10
N LYS A 37 -18.58 -4.69 18.88
CA LYS A 37 -18.82 -3.33 19.39
C LYS A 37 -20.02 -2.66 18.71
N CYS A 38 -20.18 -2.85 17.41
CA CYS A 38 -21.33 -2.34 16.65
C CYS A 38 -22.65 -3.03 17.02
N ASP A 39 -22.64 -4.34 17.27
CA ASP A 39 -23.82 -5.11 17.71
C ASP A 39 -24.45 -4.54 18.98
N ASN A 40 -23.63 -4.04 19.90
CA ASN A 40 -24.07 -3.48 21.18
C ASN A 40 -24.77 -2.11 21.06
N ILE A 41 -24.61 -1.39 19.96
CA ILE A 41 -25.21 -0.06 19.77
C ILE A 41 -26.70 -0.15 19.40
N ASN A 42 -27.16 -1.32 18.91
CA ASN A 42 -28.55 -1.69 18.60
C ASN A 42 -29.44 -0.56 18.05
N LYS A 43 -29.01 0.06 16.93
CA LYS A 43 -29.73 1.13 16.22
C LYS A 43 -29.74 0.92 14.70
N ASP A 44 -30.06 -0.30 14.33
CA ASP A 44 -30.02 -0.86 12.97
C ASP A 44 -30.89 -0.08 11.94
N ALA A 45 -31.91 0.64 12.41
CA ALA A 45 -32.80 1.46 11.59
C ALA A 45 -32.42 2.95 11.53
N GLU A 46 -31.65 3.46 12.50
CA GLU A 46 -31.35 4.90 12.63
C GLU A 46 -30.03 5.28 11.97
N TYR A 47 -29.05 4.36 11.92
CA TYR A 47 -27.69 4.66 11.49
C TYR A 47 -27.33 3.91 10.20
N PRO A 48 -27.60 4.49 9.02
CA PRO A 48 -27.29 3.84 7.76
C PRO A 48 -25.78 3.67 7.57
N LEU A 49 -25.43 2.68 6.76
CA LEU A 49 -24.09 2.46 6.27
C LEU A 49 -24.11 2.57 4.75
N PHE A 50 -22.96 2.87 4.15
CA PHE A 50 -22.84 3.00 2.70
C PHE A 50 -21.76 2.06 2.20
N LYS A 51 -22.13 1.11 1.34
CA LYS A 51 -21.16 0.33 0.55
C LYS A 51 -20.84 1.12 -0.70
N MET A 52 -19.54 1.30 -0.94
CA MET A 52 -19.03 2.02 -2.09
C MET A 52 -18.13 1.08 -2.89
N TYR A 53 -18.36 1.03 -4.21
CA TYR A 53 -17.69 0.09 -5.11
C TYR A 53 -16.76 0.85 -6.05
N TYR A 54 -15.47 0.88 -5.71
CA TYR A 54 -14.45 1.63 -6.46
C TYR A 54 -13.75 0.73 -7.49
N PRO A 55 -13.65 1.13 -8.77
CA PRO A 55 -12.86 0.38 -9.75
C PRO A 55 -11.36 0.47 -9.42
N TYR A 56 -10.56 -0.41 -10.03
CA TYR A 56 -9.12 -0.42 -9.81
C TYR A 56 -8.48 0.92 -10.20
N GLY A 57 -7.67 1.48 -9.31
CA GLY A 57 -6.98 2.76 -9.51
C GLY A 57 -7.81 4.01 -9.22
N ALA A 58 -9.10 3.88 -8.91
CA ALA A 58 -9.90 5.02 -8.49
C ALA A 58 -9.43 5.59 -7.15
N PHE A 59 -9.43 6.92 -7.01
CA PHE A 59 -9.14 7.56 -5.73
C PHE A 59 -10.36 7.53 -4.81
N ILE A 60 -10.18 6.95 -3.64
CA ILE A 60 -11.09 7.01 -2.49
C ILE A 60 -10.86 8.34 -1.77
N VAL A 61 -9.58 8.73 -1.65
CA VAL A 61 -9.15 10.04 -1.14
C VAL A 61 -8.11 10.60 -2.10
N ASP A 62 -8.28 11.85 -2.51
CA ASP A 62 -7.30 12.61 -3.31
C ASP A 62 -6.99 13.92 -2.59
N LYS A 63 -5.72 14.10 -2.21
CA LYS A 63 -5.18 15.24 -1.44
C LYS A 63 -6.03 15.55 -0.20
N GLY A 64 -6.37 14.50 0.53
CA GLY A 64 -7.16 14.55 1.76
C GLY A 64 -8.65 14.86 1.60
N GLU A 65 -9.15 15.00 0.37
CA GLU A 65 -10.58 15.09 0.09
C GLU A 65 -11.16 13.70 -0.20
N PHE A 66 -12.35 13.42 0.32
CA PHE A 66 -13.05 12.14 0.10
C PHE A 66 -13.86 12.15 -1.19
N TYR A 67 -13.73 11.09 -1.98
CA TYR A 67 -14.34 10.95 -3.30
C TYR A 67 -15.32 9.78 -3.33
N LEU A 68 -16.48 9.99 -3.98
CA LEU A 68 -17.53 9.01 -4.17
C LEU A 68 -17.41 8.34 -5.55
N PRO A 69 -17.59 7.01 -5.67
CA PRO A 69 -17.52 6.33 -6.96
C PRO A 69 -18.79 6.53 -7.77
N THR A 70 -18.64 6.65 -9.08
CA THR A 70 -19.73 6.77 -10.06
C THR A 70 -19.91 5.47 -10.85
N LEU A 71 -21.12 5.24 -11.39
CA LEU A 71 -21.39 4.04 -12.19
C LEU A 71 -20.57 3.99 -13.50
N ASP A 72 -20.13 5.13 -14.03
CA ASP A 72 -19.23 5.20 -15.19
C ASP A 72 -17.76 4.88 -14.86
N GLY A 73 -17.48 4.46 -13.62
CA GLY A 73 -16.15 4.05 -13.18
C GLY A 73 -15.20 5.20 -12.88
N LYS A 74 -15.71 6.43 -12.74
CA LYS A 74 -14.96 7.59 -12.26
C LYS A 74 -15.23 7.81 -10.76
N THR A 75 -14.72 8.92 -10.25
CA THR A 75 -15.00 9.39 -8.91
C THR A 75 -15.33 10.88 -8.93
N ILE A 76 -16.05 11.34 -7.90
CA ILE A 76 -16.52 12.72 -7.75
C ILE A 76 -16.34 13.15 -6.29
N SER A 77 -15.88 14.37 -6.04
CA SER A 77 -15.66 14.87 -4.68
C SER A 77 -16.98 14.92 -3.90
N ILE A 78 -16.95 14.60 -2.61
CA ILE A 78 -18.12 14.72 -1.71
C ILE A 78 -18.68 16.15 -1.66
N GLU A 79 -17.83 17.15 -1.92
CA GLU A 79 -18.20 18.57 -1.94
C GLU A 79 -18.93 18.99 -3.22
N ASP A 80 -18.91 18.17 -4.28
CA ASP A 80 -19.53 18.49 -5.56
C ASP A 80 -21.05 18.75 -5.39
N LYS A 81 -21.56 19.79 -6.07
CA LYS A 81 -22.96 20.22 -5.96
C LYS A 81 -23.95 19.17 -6.47
N ARG A 82 -23.49 18.24 -7.31
CA ARG A 82 -24.29 17.16 -7.89
C ARG A 82 -24.53 16.01 -6.92
N ILE A 83 -23.84 15.97 -5.78
CA ILE A 83 -24.03 14.93 -4.78
C ILE A 83 -25.35 15.14 -4.03
N PRO A 84 -26.19 14.10 -3.86
CA PRO A 84 -27.42 14.16 -3.09
C PRO A 84 -27.20 14.71 -1.67
N PRO A 85 -28.03 15.65 -1.18
CA PRO A 85 -27.87 16.25 0.15
C PRO A 85 -27.79 15.21 1.28
N ILE A 86 -28.53 14.10 1.16
CA ILE A 86 -28.52 13.02 2.15
C ILE A 86 -27.14 12.38 2.34
N LEU A 87 -26.34 12.24 1.26
CA LEU A 87 -24.99 11.71 1.36
C LEU A 87 -24.06 12.74 2.03
N LYS A 88 -24.19 14.03 1.69
CA LYS A 88 -23.42 15.10 2.33
C LYS A 88 -23.69 15.16 3.83
N THR A 89 -24.95 15.10 4.26
CA THR A 89 -25.31 15.11 5.69
C THR A 89 -24.78 13.88 6.44
N ASN A 90 -24.83 12.70 5.82
CA ASN A 90 -24.40 11.47 6.49
C ASN A 90 -22.88 11.28 6.48
N LEU A 91 -22.17 11.76 5.46
CA LEU A 91 -20.73 11.49 5.26
C LEU A 91 -19.84 12.70 5.50
N GLY A 92 -20.37 13.92 5.40
CA GLY A 92 -19.64 15.19 5.57
C GLY A 92 -19.39 15.61 7.02
N TYR A 93 -19.49 14.69 7.98
CA TYR A 93 -19.14 14.98 9.39
C TYR A 93 -17.63 15.03 9.62
N SER A 94 -16.84 14.55 8.66
CA SER A 94 -15.39 14.49 8.67
C SER A 94 -14.88 14.66 7.25
N GLN A 95 -13.67 15.21 7.07
CA GLN A 95 -13.04 15.32 5.73
C GLN A 95 -12.89 13.94 5.08
N ILE A 96 -12.50 12.95 5.88
CA ILE A 96 -12.46 11.54 5.51
C ILE A 96 -13.34 10.80 6.51
N PRO A 97 -14.53 10.32 6.11
CA PRO A 97 -15.41 9.57 7.01
C PRO A 97 -14.78 8.23 7.38
N LEU A 98 -15.11 7.75 8.58
CA LEU A 98 -14.64 6.45 9.06
C LEU A 98 -15.10 5.37 8.10
N SER A 99 -14.12 4.62 7.61
CA SER A 99 -14.33 3.65 6.55
C SER A 99 -13.59 2.36 6.83
N LEU A 100 -14.21 1.24 6.48
CA LEU A 100 -13.69 -0.11 6.64
C LEU A 100 -13.51 -0.77 5.26
N ILE A 101 -12.34 -1.34 5.03
CA ILE A 101 -12.06 -2.12 3.82
C ILE A 101 -12.64 -3.54 3.99
N ILE A 102 -13.54 -3.99 3.11
CA ILE A 102 -14.25 -5.28 3.29
C ILE A 102 -14.03 -6.33 2.19
N ASP A 103 -13.39 -5.99 1.07
CA ASP A 103 -13.17 -6.95 -0.05
C ASP A 103 -11.75 -6.95 -0.63
N LYS A 104 -11.22 -5.82 -1.10
CA LYS A 104 -9.88 -5.72 -1.70
C LYS A 104 -8.93 -4.97 -0.80
N ALA A 105 -7.73 -4.67 -1.27
CA ALA A 105 -6.79 -3.81 -0.54
C ALA A 105 -6.80 -2.38 -1.10
N SER A 106 -6.31 -1.44 -0.29
CA SER A 106 -6.09 -0.04 -0.68
C SER A 106 -4.68 0.40 -0.30
N GLU A 107 -4.09 1.29 -1.09
CA GLU A 107 -2.81 1.92 -0.73
C GLU A 107 -3.03 3.35 -0.25
N VAL A 108 -2.33 3.72 0.83
CA VAL A 108 -2.20 5.10 1.28
C VAL A 108 -0.84 5.61 0.83
N PHE A 109 -0.80 6.72 0.11
CA PHE A 109 0.44 7.24 -0.49
C PHE A 109 0.42 8.76 -0.59
N VAL A 110 1.59 9.35 -0.86
CA VAL A 110 1.74 10.76 -1.22
C VAL A 110 2.41 10.84 -2.59
N GLU A 111 1.95 11.76 -3.42
CA GLU A 111 2.62 12.11 -4.67
C GLU A 111 3.49 13.35 -4.44
N ALA A 112 4.80 13.18 -4.61
CA ALA A 112 5.79 14.24 -4.46
C ALA A 112 6.58 14.38 -5.76
N GLN A 113 6.30 15.45 -6.51
CA GLN A 113 6.91 15.74 -7.82
C GLN A 113 6.76 14.57 -8.80
N ASN A 114 7.82 13.77 -8.97
CA ASN A 114 7.88 12.64 -9.90
C ASN A 114 7.94 11.29 -9.17
N ARG A 115 7.52 11.22 -7.90
CA ARG A 115 7.60 10.01 -7.09
C ARG A 115 6.30 9.75 -6.34
N VAL A 116 5.96 8.48 -6.22
CA VAL A 116 4.90 7.97 -5.34
C VAL A 116 5.56 7.40 -4.10
N ILE A 117 5.20 7.92 -2.92
CA ILE A 117 5.71 7.46 -1.63
C ILE A 117 4.60 6.68 -0.94
N SER A 118 4.72 5.37 -0.90
CA SER A 118 3.78 4.51 -0.15
C SER A 118 3.92 4.75 1.36
N LEU A 119 2.84 5.18 2.00
CA LEU A 119 2.78 5.41 3.43
C LEU A 119 2.27 4.17 4.17
N ASN A 120 1.22 3.56 3.65
CA ASN A 120 0.56 2.41 4.26
C ASN A 120 -0.10 1.51 3.19
N PHE A 121 -0.34 0.25 3.53
CA PHE A 121 -1.05 -0.70 2.69
C PHE A 121 -2.16 -1.36 3.52
N LEU A 122 -3.41 -0.95 3.24
CA LEU A 122 -4.62 -1.34 3.96
C LEU A 122 -5.18 -2.64 3.38
N ASN A 123 -5.25 -3.66 4.21
CA ASN A 123 -5.84 -4.95 3.90
C ASN A 123 -7.31 -5.00 4.36
N ILE A 124 -7.99 -6.08 3.96
CA ILE A 124 -9.35 -6.40 4.39
C ILE A 124 -9.43 -6.38 5.93
N GLY A 125 -10.42 -5.67 6.47
CA GLY A 125 -10.62 -5.50 7.91
C GLY A 125 -9.94 -4.27 8.51
N GLU A 126 -9.04 -3.61 7.79
CA GLU A 126 -8.40 -2.37 8.23
C GLU A 126 -9.29 -1.14 7.94
N MET A 127 -9.13 -0.11 8.77
CA MET A 127 -9.92 1.12 8.71
C MET A 127 -9.05 2.32 8.33
N PHE A 128 -9.69 3.33 7.73
CA PHE A 128 -9.13 4.67 7.52
C PHE A 128 -10.17 5.73 7.88
N GLY A 129 -9.76 7.00 7.95
CA GLY A 129 -10.60 8.08 8.49
C GLY A 129 -10.55 8.18 10.03
N LEU A 130 -9.65 7.45 10.69
CA LEU A 130 -9.54 7.41 12.15
C LEU A 130 -8.98 8.72 12.72
N PHE A 131 -7.99 9.33 12.05
CA PHE A 131 -7.37 10.58 12.52
C PHE A 131 -8.35 11.74 12.45
N GLU A 132 -9.10 11.82 11.36
CA GLU A 132 -10.12 12.83 11.13
C GLU A 132 -11.29 12.64 12.11
N LEU A 133 -11.65 11.40 12.42
CA LEU A 133 -12.63 11.10 13.46
C LEU A 133 -12.13 11.53 14.86
N MET A 134 -10.84 11.42 15.18
CA MET A 134 -10.32 11.91 16.46
C MET A 134 -10.47 13.44 16.60
N ASN A 135 -10.35 14.19 15.49
CA ASN A 135 -10.64 15.63 15.49
C ASN A 135 -12.11 15.90 15.86
N LEU A 136 -13.05 15.12 15.32
CA LEU A 136 -14.48 15.21 15.69
C LEU A 136 -14.70 14.97 17.19
N PHE A 137 -13.91 14.07 17.79
CA PHE A 137 -13.96 13.76 19.21
C PHE A 137 -13.28 14.80 20.10
N GLY A 138 -12.67 15.85 19.53
CA GLY A 138 -11.91 16.85 20.27
C GLY A 138 -10.58 16.33 20.81
N LEU A 139 -10.12 15.17 20.34
CA LEU A 139 -8.80 14.59 20.66
C LEU A 139 -7.72 15.01 19.66
N GLY A 140 -8.11 15.71 18.59
CA GLY A 140 -7.20 16.30 17.61
C GLY A 140 -6.38 17.45 18.18
N SER A 141 -5.27 17.78 17.52
CA SER A 141 -4.55 19.02 17.85
C SER A 141 -5.37 20.24 17.43
N GLN A 142 -5.35 21.32 18.21
CA GLN A 142 -6.04 22.56 17.81
C GLN A 142 -5.48 23.19 16.53
N HIS A 143 -4.32 22.74 16.06
CA HIS A 143 -3.69 23.16 14.81
C HIS A 143 -4.00 22.23 13.61
N SER A 144 -4.55 21.02 13.84
CA SER A 144 -4.82 20.04 12.76
C SER A 144 -6.17 20.25 12.10
N SER A 145 -7.07 21.04 12.67
CA SER A 145 -8.37 21.38 12.06
C SER A 145 -8.26 22.32 10.84
N LEU A 146 -7.06 22.85 10.54
CA LEU A 146 -6.83 23.79 9.43
C LEU A 146 -6.13 23.16 8.22
N ASN A 147 -5.55 21.96 8.35
CA ASN A 147 -4.75 21.37 7.28
C ASN A 147 -5.40 20.09 6.77
N THR A 148 -5.89 20.15 5.53
CA THR A 148 -6.31 18.97 4.78
C THR A 148 -5.14 17.97 4.71
N PRO A 149 -5.38 16.68 4.98
CA PRO A 149 -4.35 15.66 4.81
C PRO A 149 -3.69 15.71 3.43
N ILE A 150 -2.36 15.55 3.37
CA ILE A 150 -1.64 15.58 2.08
C ILE A 150 -1.62 14.21 1.37
N TRP A 151 -2.18 13.18 2.00
CA TRP A 151 -2.15 11.81 1.48
C TRP A 151 -3.38 11.48 0.63
N ASN A 152 -3.16 10.48 -0.21
CA ASN A 152 -4.14 9.89 -1.11
C ASN A 152 -4.45 8.47 -0.63
N ILE A 153 -5.62 7.97 -1.01
CA ILE A 153 -6.01 6.58 -0.86
C ILE A 153 -6.58 6.10 -2.20
N SER A 154 -5.99 5.07 -2.78
CA SER A 154 -6.48 4.44 -4.02
C SER A 154 -7.17 3.11 -3.75
N ALA A 155 -8.17 2.78 -4.55
CA ALA A 155 -8.73 1.44 -4.64
C ALA A 155 -7.73 0.51 -5.35
N GLY A 156 -7.21 -0.46 -4.61
CA GLY A 156 -6.06 -1.24 -5.03
C GLY A 156 -4.74 -0.53 -4.80
N ALA A 157 -3.66 -1.21 -5.15
CA ALA A 157 -2.30 -0.71 -5.03
C ALA A 157 -1.95 0.21 -6.21
N ARG A 158 -1.47 1.41 -5.87
CA ARG A 158 -0.92 2.45 -6.76
C ARG A 158 0.53 2.15 -7.17
N SER A 159 1.29 1.54 -6.28
CA SER A 159 2.72 1.25 -6.44
C SER A 159 2.97 -0.19 -6.95
N THR A 160 2.18 -0.63 -7.93
CA THR A 160 2.32 -1.95 -8.56
C THR A 160 3.08 -1.88 -9.87
N PHE A 161 3.86 -2.91 -10.15
CA PHE A 161 4.62 -2.99 -11.40
C PHE A 161 4.94 -4.43 -11.79
N MET A 162 5.06 -4.68 -13.10
CA MET A 162 5.56 -5.94 -13.63
C MET A 162 7.10 -5.97 -13.60
N ILE A 163 7.68 -7.12 -13.21
CA ILE A 163 9.13 -7.35 -13.16
C ILE A 163 9.74 -7.40 -14.58
N PRO A 164 9.20 -8.20 -15.53
CA PRO A 164 9.60 -8.10 -16.93
C PRO A 164 9.43 -6.69 -17.50
N SER A 165 10.36 -6.29 -18.38
CA SER A 165 10.19 -5.07 -19.15
C SER A 165 8.99 -5.20 -20.08
N ILE A 166 8.09 -4.23 -20.00
CA ILE A 166 6.86 -4.22 -20.79
C ILE A 166 6.81 -3.06 -21.80
N SER A 167 7.87 -2.30 -22.04
CA SER A 167 7.84 -1.09 -22.90
C SER A 167 7.81 -1.32 -24.43
N ASN A 168 7.68 -2.55 -24.93
CA ASN A 168 7.69 -2.84 -26.38
C ASN A 168 6.48 -2.25 -27.14
N MET A 169 6.75 -1.29 -28.03
CA MET A 169 5.75 -0.59 -28.85
C MET A 169 4.96 -1.49 -29.80
N ILE A 170 5.59 -2.52 -30.39
CA ILE A 170 4.92 -3.44 -31.32
C ILE A 170 3.88 -4.26 -30.56
N SER A 171 4.21 -4.75 -29.37
CA SER A 171 3.27 -5.48 -28.51
C SER A 171 2.13 -4.59 -28.03
N TYR A 172 2.40 -3.32 -27.68
CA TYR A 172 1.35 -2.36 -27.33
C TYR A 172 0.44 -1.99 -28.48
N THR A 173 0.91 -2.01 -29.73
CA THR A 173 0.05 -1.82 -30.89
C THR A 173 -1.06 -2.88 -30.94
N ARG A 174 -0.82 -4.09 -30.42
CA ARG A 174 -1.83 -5.17 -30.33
C ARG A 174 -2.82 -4.93 -29.21
N ILE A 175 -2.32 -4.57 -28.02
CA ILE A 175 -3.18 -4.18 -26.89
C ILE A 175 -4.10 -3.03 -27.31
N LYS A 176 -3.56 -1.96 -27.92
CA LYS A 176 -4.36 -0.80 -28.35
C LYS A 176 -5.44 -1.14 -29.38
N LYS A 177 -5.19 -2.13 -30.24
CA LYS A 177 -6.21 -2.62 -31.20
C LYS A 177 -7.38 -3.31 -30.50
N LYS A 178 -7.12 -4.03 -29.41
CA LYS A 178 -8.14 -4.80 -28.68
C LYS A 178 -8.86 -3.99 -27.61
N PHE A 179 -8.13 -3.14 -26.90
CA PHE A 179 -8.61 -2.44 -25.71
C PHE A 179 -8.69 -0.91 -25.90
N GLY A 180 -8.52 -0.39 -27.11
CA GLY A 180 -8.67 1.05 -27.40
C GLY A 180 -7.36 1.84 -27.45
N LYS A 181 -7.40 2.99 -28.13
CA LYS A 181 -6.20 3.78 -28.48
C LYS A 181 -5.58 4.50 -27.27
N ASP A 182 -6.36 4.72 -26.21
CA ASP A 182 -5.97 5.56 -25.07
C ASP A 182 -5.13 4.82 -24.01
N ILE A 183 -4.70 3.58 -24.28
CA ILE A 183 -3.84 2.85 -23.36
C ILE A 183 -2.45 3.50 -23.33
N HIS A 184 -2.01 3.84 -22.12
CA HIS A 184 -0.69 4.37 -21.87
C HIS A 184 0.37 3.29 -22.14
N VAL A 185 1.45 3.68 -22.81
CA VAL A 185 2.63 2.84 -22.95
C VAL A 185 3.61 3.27 -21.86
N PRO A 186 4.01 2.37 -20.95
CA PRO A 186 4.91 2.73 -19.88
C PRO A 186 6.31 2.99 -20.43
N CYS A 187 6.89 4.11 -19.99
CA CYS A 187 8.30 4.39 -20.22
C CYS A 187 9.15 3.76 -19.12
N ASN A 188 8.67 3.86 -17.89
CA ASN A 188 9.36 3.42 -16.68
C ASN A 188 8.48 2.50 -15.83
N ILE A 189 9.10 1.87 -14.83
CA ILE A 189 8.42 0.96 -13.89
C ILE A 189 7.29 1.64 -13.10
N THR A 190 7.41 2.94 -12.82
CA THR A 190 6.37 3.78 -12.18
C THR A 190 5.08 3.88 -13.00
N ASP A 191 5.20 3.79 -14.32
CA ASP A 191 4.12 4.07 -15.27
C ASP A 191 3.28 2.80 -15.52
N HIS A 192 3.75 1.66 -15.04
CA HIS A 192 3.08 0.36 -15.17
C HIS A 192 1.67 0.43 -14.59
N TRP A 193 1.51 1.08 -13.43
CA TRP A 193 0.21 1.24 -12.78
C TRP A 193 -0.84 1.89 -13.69
N GLN A 194 -0.52 3.01 -14.35
CA GLN A 194 -1.48 3.69 -15.22
C GLN A 194 -1.94 2.76 -16.35
N THR A 195 -1.01 2.00 -16.90
CA THR A 195 -1.34 1.01 -17.95
C THR A 195 -2.27 -0.08 -17.42
N PHE A 196 -2.07 -0.54 -16.19
CA PHE A 196 -2.92 -1.54 -15.55
C PHE A 196 -4.34 -1.01 -15.29
N VAL A 197 -4.46 0.27 -14.90
CA VAL A 197 -5.75 0.97 -14.76
C VAL A 197 -6.46 1.04 -16.10
N ASP A 198 -5.77 1.41 -17.18
CA ASP A 198 -6.39 1.46 -18.50
C ASP A 198 -6.88 0.07 -18.95
N ILE A 199 -6.06 -0.97 -18.76
CA ILE A 199 -6.45 -2.36 -19.07
C ILE A 199 -7.73 -2.78 -18.33
N HIS A 200 -7.84 -2.43 -17.04
CA HIS A 200 -9.04 -2.70 -16.25
C HIS A 200 -10.25 -1.95 -16.79
N LYS A 201 -10.12 -0.65 -17.04
CA LYS A 201 -11.21 0.23 -17.50
C LYS A 201 -11.89 -0.30 -18.76
N TYR A 202 -11.13 -0.85 -19.70
CA TYR A 202 -11.66 -1.39 -20.96
C TYR A 202 -12.23 -2.81 -20.84
N ASN A 203 -12.02 -3.50 -19.71
CA ASN A 203 -12.52 -4.86 -19.46
C ASN A 203 -13.67 -4.92 -18.44
N CYS A 204 -14.20 -3.78 -18.00
CA CYS A 204 -15.25 -3.69 -16.98
C CYS A 204 -16.51 -4.53 -17.29
N ASN A 205 -16.73 -4.99 -18.52
CA ASN A 205 -17.93 -5.74 -18.92
C ASN A 205 -17.83 -7.28 -18.72
N THR A 206 -16.66 -7.85 -18.43
CA THR A 206 -16.48 -9.33 -18.44
C THR A 206 -16.29 -9.97 -17.07
N LYS A 207 -15.73 -9.26 -16.09
CA LYS A 207 -15.65 -9.58 -14.65
C LYS A 207 -15.00 -8.38 -13.95
N SER A 208 -15.82 -7.45 -13.47
CA SER A 208 -15.33 -6.17 -12.98
C SER A 208 -14.67 -6.33 -11.61
N TRP A 209 -13.38 -6.03 -11.53
CA TRP A 209 -12.71 -5.89 -10.24
C TRP A 209 -13.17 -4.59 -9.58
N TYR A 210 -13.68 -4.69 -8.35
CA TYR A 210 -14.04 -3.55 -7.52
C TYR A 210 -13.49 -3.73 -6.11
N ASN A 211 -13.04 -2.63 -5.52
CA ASN A 211 -12.78 -2.56 -4.10
C ASN A 211 -14.04 -2.06 -3.38
N THR A 212 -14.52 -2.85 -2.43
CA THR A 212 -15.68 -2.49 -1.62
C THR A 212 -15.24 -1.88 -0.30
N VAL A 213 -15.71 -0.65 -0.06
CA VAL A 213 -15.48 0.11 1.17
C VAL A 213 -16.81 0.32 1.87
N LEU A 214 -16.87 0.01 3.16
CA LEU A 214 -18.01 0.28 4.03
C LEU A 214 -17.78 1.59 4.78
N VAL A 215 -18.64 2.57 4.58
CA VAL A 215 -18.51 3.91 5.18
C VAL A 215 -19.60 4.15 6.21
N PHE A 216 -19.19 4.64 7.38
CA PHE A 216 -20.07 4.92 8.52
C PHE A 216 -20.74 6.28 8.38
N SER A 217 -22.05 6.35 8.61
CA SER A 217 -22.75 7.64 8.71
C SER A 217 -22.44 8.35 10.02
N SER A 218 -22.59 9.68 10.04
CA SER A 218 -22.48 10.53 11.23
C SER A 218 -23.31 10.02 12.43
N GLY A 219 -24.47 9.40 12.21
CA GLY A 219 -25.32 8.84 13.27
C GLY A 219 -24.61 7.87 14.22
N TRP A 220 -23.60 7.15 13.74
CA TRP A 220 -22.79 6.23 14.56
C TRP A 220 -21.96 6.93 15.63
N PHE A 221 -21.78 8.26 15.56
CA PHE A 221 -20.83 9.02 16.38
C PHE A 221 -21.43 10.15 17.22
N LEU A 222 -22.75 10.35 17.17
CA LEU A 222 -23.41 11.51 17.77
C LEU A 222 -24.02 11.23 19.16
N ASP A 223 -24.23 9.97 19.54
CA ASP A 223 -24.89 9.60 20.82
C ASP A 223 -23.88 9.38 21.97
N LYS A 224 -23.41 10.49 22.57
CA LYS A 224 -22.36 10.48 23.61
C LYS A 224 -22.79 9.89 24.96
N ASN A 225 -24.09 9.71 25.20
CA ASN A 225 -24.61 9.28 26.50
C ASN A 225 -24.84 7.76 26.61
N ASN A 226 -24.68 7.02 25.50
CA ASN A 226 -24.87 5.58 25.46
C ASN A 226 -23.57 4.83 25.85
N HIS A 227 -23.63 3.92 26.84
CA HIS A 227 -22.47 3.13 27.25
C HIS A 227 -21.90 2.26 26.11
N ALA A 228 -22.76 1.73 25.22
CA ALA A 228 -22.29 0.97 24.06
C ALA A 228 -21.45 1.83 23.11
N TYR A 229 -21.77 3.12 23.01
CA TYR A 229 -20.99 4.07 22.23
C TYR A 229 -19.60 4.32 22.82
N ILE A 230 -19.48 4.37 24.14
CA ILE A 230 -18.19 4.49 24.84
C ILE A 230 -17.25 3.32 24.51
N GLU A 231 -17.79 2.11 24.41
CA GLU A 231 -17.00 0.92 24.09
C GLU A 231 -16.51 0.91 22.63
N LEU A 232 -17.35 1.34 21.68
CA LEU A 232 -16.91 1.57 20.30
C LEU A 232 -15.87 2.69 20.24
N TYR A 233 -16.09 3.79 20.96
CA TYR A 233 -15.16 4.91 21.04
C TYR A 233 -13.78 4.48 21.53
N LYS A 234 -13.69 3.76 22.66
CA LYS A 234 -12.42 3.24 23.20
C LYS A 234 -11.71 2.35 22.19
N TYR A 235 -12.47 1.50 21.49
CA TYR A 235 -11.92 0.66 20.43
C TYR A 235 -11.32 1.52 19.29
N LEU A 236 -12.05 2.52 18.79
CA LEU A 236 -11.59 3.40 17.71
C LEU A 236 -10.36 4.22 18.11
N VAL A 237 -10.34 4.76 19.34
CA VAL A 237 -9.16 5.44 19.91
C VAL A 237 -7.97 4.49 19.97
N SER A 238 -8.16 3.25 20.45
CA SER A 238 -7.08 2.26 20.49
C SER A 238 -6.55 1.92 19.11
N LYS A 239 -7.42 1.87 18.08
CA LYS A 239 -7.04 1.62 16.69
C LYS A 239 -6.31 2.81 16.08
N CYS A 240 -6.74 4.03 16.38
CA CYS A 240 -6.02 5.24 15.99
C CYS A 240 -4.60 5.26 16.59
N TRP A 241 -4.49 4.93 17.88
CA TRP A 241 -3.19 4.82 18.56
C TRP A 241 -2.28 3.74 17.94
N GLN A 242 -2.84 2.59 17.57
CA GLN A 242 -2.10 1.56 16.82
C GLN A 242 -1.64 2.05 15.44
N GLN A 243 -2.40 2.89 14.74
CA GLN A 243 -1.94 3.49 13.47
C GLN A 243 -0.82 4.52 13.70
N PHE A 244 -0.78 5.14 14.88
CA PHE A 244 0.32 5.95 15.37
C PHE A 244 1.51 5.14 15.90
N GLN A 245 1.65 3.83 15.61
CA GLN A 245 2.79 3.01 16.06
C GLN A 245 4.18 3.61 15.78
N LEU A 246 4.31 4.50 14.77
CA LEU A 246 5.53 5.29 14.53
C LEU A 246 5.91 6.21 15.73
N LEU A 247 4.93 6.68 16.50
CA LEU A 247 5.12 7.54 17.68
C LEU A 247 5.51 6.74 18.91
N GLU A 248 4.91 5.56 19.14
CA GLU A 248 5.29 4.69 20.27
C GLU A 248 6.76 4.26 20.19
N ASP A 249 7.25 4.01 18.97
CA ASP A 249 8.61 3.57 18.70
C ASP A 249 9.62 4.70 18.46
N PHE A 250 9.20 5.97 18.50
CA PHE A 250 10.07 7.09 18.11
C PHE A 250 11.31 7.20 19.01
N THR A 251 11.14 7.04 20.32
CA THR A 251 12.24 7.12 21.29
C THR A 251 13.23 5.97 21.09
N GLU A 252 12.73 4.73 20.97
CA GLU A 252 13.60 3.56 20.74
C GLU A 252 14.34 3.68 19.41
N PHE A 253 13.63 4.08 18.35
CA PHE A 253 14.21 4.31 17.04
C PHE A 253 15.28 5.40 17.10
N SER A 254 15.02 6.52 17.77
CA SER A 254 15.96 7.64 17.92
C SER A 254 17.23 7.21 18.68
N LEU A 255 17.09 6.41 19.75
CA LEU A 255 18.22 5.86 20.49
C LEU A 255 19.05 4.88 19.65
N LEU A 256 18.41 3.91 19.00
CA LEU A 256 19.08 2.99 18.09
C LEU A 256 19.83 3.75 16.99
N TRP A 257 19.18 4.75 16.41
CA TRP A 257 19.77 5.60 15.39
C TRP A 257 20.99 6.37 15.90
N SER A 258 20.92 6.93 17.11
CA SER A 258 22.05 7.61 17.76
C SER A 258 23.25 6.66 17.96
N PHE A 259 23.01 5.44 18.46
CA PHE A 259 24.06 4.43 18.60
C PHE A 259 24.69 4.05 17.26
N PHE A 260 23.86 3.91 16.22
CA PHE A 260 24.31 3.64 14.87
C PHE A 260 25.22 4.75 14.32
N ILE A 261 24.79 6.01 14.40
CA ILE A 261 25.58 7.17 13.96
C ILE A 261 26.91 7.28 14.73
N HIS A 262 26.89 7.02 16.04
CA HIS A 262 28.11 7.00 16.86
C HIS A 262 29.08 5.90 16.42
N ALA A 263 28.58 4.71 16.11
CA ALA A 263 29.39 3.58 15.66
C ALA A 263 29.99 3.78 14.26
N ILE A 264 29.29 4.51 13.37
CA ILE A 264 29.84 4.98 12.09
C ILE A 264 30.98 5.97 12.35
N SER A 265 30.73 6.98 13.20
CA SER A 265 31.68 8.05 13.51
C SER A 265 32.97 7.50 14.14
N LYS A 266 32.86 6.56 15.09
CA LYS A 266 34.02 5.88 15.70
C LYS A 266 34.90 5.14 14.70
N ARG A 267 34.32 4.65 13.60
CA ARG A 267 35.04 3.96 12.52
C ARG A 267 35.55 4.92 11.44
N ASN A 268 35.38 6.23 11.63
CA ASN A 268 35.71 7.28 10.66
C ASN A 268 35.04 7.08 9.29
N LEU A 269 33.88 6.41 9.27
CA LEU A 269 33.11 6.20 8.05
C LEU A 269 32.34 7.49 7.72
N LYS A 270 32.32 7.85 6.44
CA LYS A 270 31.59 9.03 5.92
C LYS A 270 30.62 8.60 4.82
N PRO A 271 29.58 7.79 5.15
CA PRO A 271 28.61 7.34 4.17
C PRO A 271 27.85 8.54 3.58
N ARG A 272 27.44 8.41 2.32
CA ARG A 272 26.67 9.47 1.65
C ARG A 272 25.29 9.61 2.30
N PRO A 273 24.70 10.83 2.33
CA PRO A 273 23.37 11.07 2.91
C PRO A 273 22.29 10.13 2.37
N TYR A 274 22.29 9.86 1.06
CA TYR A 274 21.36 8.91 0.44
C TYR A 274 21.42 7.49 1.03
N LEU A 275 22.62 7.00 1.37
CA LEU A 275 22.79 5.68 1.96
C LEU A 275 22.31 5.67 3.40
N ILE A 276 22.53 6.76 4.14
CA ILE A 276 21.99 6.95 5.48
C ILE A 276 20.46 6.93 5.46
N ASP A 277 19.83 7.68 4.55
CA ASP A 277 18.36 7.67 4.36
C ASP A 277 17.85 6.27 3.99
N THR A 278 18.62 5.53 3.18
CA THR A 278 18.30 4.15 2.82
C THR A 278 18.35 3.21 4.03
N ILE A 279 19.41 3.26 4.85
CA ILE A 279 19.49 2.45 6.07
C ILE A 279 18.34 2.79 7.03
N LYS A 280 18.03 4.08 7.18
CA LYS A 280 16.89 4.55 7.98
C LYS A 280 15.59 3.91 7.50
N HIS A 281 15.36 3.88 6.19
CA HIS A 281 14.17 3.27 5.61
C HIS A 281 14.15 1.74 5.76
N LEU A 282 15.30 1.06 5.59
CA LEU A 282 15.42 -0.39 5.81
C LEU A 282 15.09 -0.77 7.26
N ILE A 283 15.48 0.05 8.25
CA ILE A 283 15.07 -0.13 9.66
C ILE A 283 13.54 -0.02 9.80
N LEU A 284 12.93 0.98 9.15
CA LEU A 284 11.47 1.13 9.19
C LEU A 284 10.76 -0.10 8.58
N ILE A 285 11.26 -0.62 7.46
CA ILE A 285 10.73 -1.87 6.86
C ILE A 285 10.92 -3.04 7.83
N ALA A 286 12.09 -3.18 8.45
CA ALA A 286 12.39 -4.23 9.42
C ALA A 286 11.46 -4.19 10.65
N LYS A 287 11.05 -3.00 11.11
CA LYS A 287 10.04 -2.83 12.18
C LYS A 287 8.59 -3.04 11.70
N GLY A 288 8.36 -3.32 10.41
CA GLY A 288 7.01 -3.45 9.83
C GLY A 288 6.28 -2.10 9.63
N LEU A 289 6.98 -0.99 9.77
CA LEU A 289 6.44 0.38 9.68
C LEU A 289 6.65 1.00 8.29
N GLY A 290 7.67 0.53 7.57
CA GLY A 290 7.97 0.90 6.19
C GLY A 290 7.29 -0.03 5.18
N ILE A 291 7.09 0.49 3.96
CA ILE A 291 6.57 -0.28 2.84
C ILE A 291 7.73 -0.79 1.99
N ALA A 292 7.65 -2.04 1.59
CA ALA A 292 8.51 -2.69 0.61
C ALA A 292 7.63 -3.41 -0.42
N PHE A 293 8.21 -4.29 -1.24
CA PHE A 293 7.49 -4.99 -2.30
C PHE A 293 7.52 -6.51 -2.11
N LYS A 294 6.49 -7.19 -2.62
CA LYS A 294 6.46 -8.65 -2.77
C LYS A 294 5.75 -9.03 -4.07
N PRO A 295 5.98 -10.24 -4.63
CA PRO A 295 5.13 -10.77 -5.68
C PRO A 295 3.67 -10.79 -5.23
N THR A 296 2.79 -10.40 -6.14
CA THR A 296 1.34 -10.38 -5.93
C THR A 296 0.84 -11.83 -5.94
N PRO A 297 0.14 -12.30 -4.89
CA PRO A 297 -0.32 -13.68 -4.82
C PRO A 297 -1.69 -13.89 -5.49
N ASN A 298 -2.49 -12.84 -5.64
CA ASN A 298 -3.90 -12.93 -6.05
C ASN A 298 -4.46 -11.57 -6.50
N ASP A 299 -5.76 -11.56 -6.80
CA ASP A 299 -6.49 -10.35 -7.22
C ASP A 299 -6.84 -9.39 -6.05
N THR A 300 -6.22 -9.50 -4.86
CA THR A 300 -6.58 -8.63 -3.72
C THR A 300 -6.09 -7.19 -3.90
N ALA A 301 -4.88 -6.98 -4.41
CA ALA A 301 -4.28 -5.65 -4.54
C ALA A 301 -4.56 -4.97 -5.90
N LEU A 302 -4.85 -5.76 -6.92
CA LEU A 302 -5.09 -5.33 -8.29
C LEU A 302 -5.79 -6.48 -9.06
N PRO A 303 -6.38 -6.25 -10.25
CA PRO A 303 -6.92 -7.33 -11.10
C PRO A 303 -5.79 -8.14 -11.75
N MET A 304 -5.00 -8.85 -10.93
CA MET A 304 -3.78 -9.55 -11.32
C MET A 304 -4.03 -10.55 -12.44
N SER A 305 -5.06 -11.39 -12.31
CA SER A 305 -5.39 -12.45 -13.28
C SER A 305 -5.69 -11.86 -14.65
N LEU A 306 -6.48 -10.78 -14.71
CA LEU A 306 -6.78 -10.05 -15.94
C LEU A 306 -5.51 -9.48 -16.56
N ILE A 307 -4.70 -8.77 -15.77
CA ILE A 307 -3.48 -8.11 -16.26
C ILE A 307 -2.51 -9.16 -16.80
N GLN A 308 -2.25 -10.23 -16.04
CA GLN A 308 -1.38 -11.31 -16.47
C GLN A 308 -1.87 -11.95 -17.77
N GLN A 309 -3.18 -12.19 -17.91
CA GLN A 309 -3.76 -12.72 -19.13
C GLN A 309 -3.51 -11.80 -20.34
N VAL A 310 -3.76 -10.49 -20.19
CA VAL A 310 -3.49 -9.52 -21.27
C VAL A 310 -2.02 -9.52 -21.69
N TYR A 311 -1.09 -9.62 -20.73
CA TYR A 311 0.33 -9.69 -21.05
C TYR A 311 0.76 -11.04 -21.65
N LYS A 312 0.09 -12.15 -21.30
CA LYS A 312 0.36 -13.46 -21.91
C LYS A 312 -0.19 -13.53 -23.33
N ASP A 313 -1.44 -13.13 -23.55
CA ASP A 313 -2.20 -13.43 -24.76
C ASP A 313 -2.07 -12.30 -25.81
N ASP A 314 -2.27 -11.06 -25.39
CA ASP A 314 -2.37 -9.91 -26.30
C ASP A 314 -1.01 -9.23 -26.51
N TYR A 315 -0.30 -8.96 -25.40
CA TYR A 315 1.07 -8.46 -25.47
C TYR A 315 2.05 -9.51 -26.01
N ARG A 316 1.76 -10.80 -25.77
CA ARG A 316 2.61 -11.95 -26.11
C ARG A 316 3.98 -11.89 -25.43
N LEU A 317 3.99 -11.74 -24.11
CA LEU A 317 5.20 -11.91 -23.31
C LEU A 317 5.60 -13.41 -23.37
N LYS A 318 6.67 -13.73 -24.11
CA LYS A 318 7.07 -15.12 -24.40
C LYS A 318 8.09 -15.68 -23.44
N ASP A 319 9.09 -14.88 -23.09
CA ASP A 319 10.30 -15.39 -22.43
C ASP A 319 10.17 -15.43 -20.91
N TYR A 320 9.37 -14.52 -20.36
CA TYR A 320 9.33 -14.28 -18.92
C TYR A 320 7.93 -14.38 -18.32
N ILE A 321 7.88 -14.89 -17.10
CA ILE A 321 6.68 -14.96 -16.28
C ILE A 321 6.21 -13.52 -16.00
N PRO A 322 4.92 -13.17 -16.21
CA PRO A 322 4.39 -11.82 -15.95
C PRO A 322 4.22 -11.60 -14.43
N THR A 323 5.32 -11.66 -13.68
CA THR A 323 5.32 -11.46 -12.23
C THR A 323 5.06 -9.99 -11.92
N ILE A 324 4.00 -9.72 -11.17
CA ILE A 324 3.63 -8.37 -10.74
C ILE A 324 3.96 -8.21 -9.25
N MET A 325 4.66 -7.13 -8.90
CA MET A 325 4.94 -6.77 -7.52
C MET A 325 3.85 -5.84 -6.98
N GLN A 326 3.56 -5.97 -5.69
CA GLN A 326 2.69 -5.09 -4.94
C GLN A 326 3.41 -4.53 -3.69
N PRO A 327 3.01 -3.35 -3.21
CA PRO A 327 3.45 -2.84 -1.92
C PRO A 327 2.98 -3.75 -0.79
N THR A 328 3.77 -3.84 0.28
CA THR A 328 3.44 -4.61 1.48
C THR A 328 4.30 -4.18 2.66
N LYS A 329 3.86 -4.55 3.87
CA LYS A 329 4.68 -4.48 5.08
C LYS A 329 5.37 -5.81 5.33
N LEU A 330 6.51 -5.74 6.04
CA LEU A 330 7.11 -6.93 6.61
C LEU A 330 6.24 -7.47 7.75
N THR A 331 6.09 -8.78 7.79
CA THR A 331 5.42 -9.56 8.82
C THR A 331 6.29 -10.76 9.15
N LYS A 332 6.00 -11.47 10.24
CA LYS A 332 6.74 -12.70 10.58
C LYS A 332 6.62 -13.82 9.53
N LYS A 333 5.66 -13.71 8.60
CA LYS A 333 5.30 -14.76 7.65
C LYS A 333 5.76 -14.50 6.21
N ASN A 334 6.40 -13.37 5.94
CA ASN A 334 6.77 -13.01 4.57
C ASN A 334 8.21 -12.49 4.47
N ARG A 335 8.76 -12.68 3.28
CA ARG A 335 9.91 -11.93 2.79
C ARG A 335 9.42 -10.76 1.93
N VAL A 336 10.11 -9.63 2.05
CA VAL A 336 9.83 -8.41 1.26
C VAL A 336 11.11 -7.90 0.60
N TYR A 337 10.96 -7.07 -0.42
CA TYR A 337 12.05 -6.63 -1.28
C TYR A 337 12.04 -5.11 -1.40
N TYR A 338 13.19 -4.50 -1.16
CA TYR A 338 13.48 -3.11 -1.45
C TYR A 338 14.44 -3.03 -2.64
N SER A 339 14.34 -1.99 -3.47
CA SER A 339 15.25 -1.81 -4.62
C SER A 339 15.82 -0.41 -4.64
N LEU A 340 17.13 -0.29 -4.77
CA LEU A 340 17.82 0.99 -4.96
C LEU A 340 17.53 1.61 -6.33
N SER A 341 17.16 0.80 -7.33
CA SER A 341 16.69 1.28 -8.63
C SER A 341 15.26 1.83 -8.59
N TYR A 342 14.50 1.47 -7.54
CA TYR A 342 13.13 1.93 -7.33
C TYR A 342 12.92 2.39 -5.88
N PRO A 343 13.58 3.48 -5.46
CA PRO A 343 13.53 3.94 -4.08
C PRO A 343 12.16 4.54 -3.75
N ASN A 344 11.52 4.03 -2.72
CA ASN A 344 10.28 4.56 -2.12
C ASN A 344 10.55 5.25 -0.76
N LEU A 345 11.71 5.90 -0.66
CA LEU A 345 12.15 6.60 0.56
C LEU A 345 11.17 7.72 0.94
N ARG A 346 10.89 7.85 2.24
CA ARG A 346 10.10 8.96 2.80
C ARG A 346 10.91 10.25 2.89
N ASP A 347 12.17 10.12 3.30
CA ASP A 347 13.13 11.21 3.36
C ASP A 347 14.04 11.11 2.13
N SER A 348 14.29 12.21 1.42
CA SER A 348 15.19 12.19 0.27
C SER A 348 16.24 13.29 0.35
N SER A 349 17.51 12.87 0.39
CA SER A 349 18.64 13.74 0.12
C SER A 349 18.68 14.19 -1.36
N PRO A 350 19.20 15.41 -1.65
CA PRO A 350 19.31 15.93 -3.01
C PRO A 350 20.18 15.05 -3.92
N TYR A 351 19.81 14.98 -5.20
CA TYR A 351 20.45 14.12 -6.20
C TYR A 351 21.89 14.58 -6.51
N LEU A 352 22.81 13.62 -6.64
CA LEU A 352 24.20 13.88 -7.01
C LEU A 352 24.36 13.89 -8.53
N LYS A 353 25.15 14.83 -9.07
CA LYS A 353 25.40 14.91 -10.53
C LYS A 353 26.02 13.64 -11.11
N ASN A 354 26.89 12.95 -10.35
CA ASN A 354 27.55 11.70 -10.73
C ASN A 354 27.45 10.70 -9.57
N PRO A 355 26.36 9.93 -9.46
CA PRO A 355 26.27 8.91 -8.42
C PRO A 355 27.21 7.72 -8.74
N PRO A 356 27.75 7.05 -7.71
CA PRO A 356 28.41 5.75 -7.88
C PRO A 356 27.48 4.72 -8.51
N SER A 357 28.06 3.58 -8.93
CA SER A 357 27.24 2.48 -9.44
C SER A 357 26.38 1.86 -8.32
N ILE A 358 25.21 1.34 -8.68
CA ILE A 358 24.28 0.74 -7.70
C ILE A 358 24.92 -0.43 -6.94
N ILE A 359 25.80 -1.20 -7.59
CA ILE A 359 26.49 -2.31 -6.94
C ILE A 359 27.52 -1.83 -5.89
N GLU A 360 28.16 -0.68 -6.11
CA GLU A 360 29.03 -0.06 -5.10
C GLU A 360 28.22 0.42 -3.91
N ASP A 361 27.05 1.04 -4.17
CA ASP A 361 26.12 1.46 -3.13
C ASP A 361 25.62 0.28 -2.30
N GLN A 362 25.32 -0.85 -2.93
CA GLN A 362 24.97 -2.08 -2.22
C GLN A 362 26.08 -2.58 -1.30
N ARG A 363 27.35 -2.52 -1.73
CA ARG A 363 28.48 -2.93 -0.88
C ARG A 363 28.63 -2.01 0.32
N GLU A 364 28.44 -0.71 0.14
CA GLU A 364 28.44 0.23 1.27
C GLU A 364 27.25 -0.03 2.21
N ILE A 365 26.05 -0.24 1.66
CA ILE A 365 24.87 -0.61 2.44
C ILE A 365 25.09 -1.89 3.22
N LYS A 366 25.71 -2.93 2.63
CA LYS A 366 26.04 -4.16 3.35
C LYS A 366 26.91 -3.89 4.57
N LYS A 367 27.98 -3.10 4.40
CA LYS A 367 28.87 -2.72 5.51
C LYS A 367 28.11 -1.97 6.60
N LEU A 368 27.22 -1.05 6.23
CA LEU A 368 26.41 -0.29 7.17
C LEU A 368 25.38 -1.17 7.89
N LEU A 369 24.73 -2.10 7.18
CA LEU A 369 23.82 -3.09 7.78
C LEU A 369 24.54 -4.01 8.75
N ASP A 370 25.75 -4.46 8.44
CA ASP A 370 26.55 -5.28 9.35
C ASP A 370 26.91 -4.51 10.62
N ILE A 371 27.22 -3.23 10.51
CA ILE A 371 27.41 -2.35 11.68
C ILE A 371 26.13 -2.25 12.50
N LEU A 372 24.99 -2.02 11.84
CA LEU A 372 23.69 -1.90 12.49
C LEU A 372 23.29 -3.19 13.22
N ILE A 373 23.41 -4.35 12.57
CA ILE A 373 23.11 -5.67 13.15
C ILE A 373 23.98 -5.91 14.39
N ASN A 374 25.28 -5.61 14.32
CA ASN A 374 26.17 -5.73 15.48
C ASN A 374 25.72 -4.87 16.66
N ILE A 375 25.22 -3.66 16.41
CA ILE A 375 24.69 -2.77 17.46
C ILE A 375 23.39 -3.34 18.04
N ILE A 376 22.49 -3.83 17.20
CA ILE A 376 21.23 -4.45 17.63
C ILE A 376 21.50 -5.65 18.54
N HIS A 377 22.53 -6.46 18.27
CA HIS A 377 22.92 -7.57 19.13
C HIS A 377 23.61 -7.15 20.43
N GLN A 378 24.27 -6.00 20.48
CA GLN A 378 24.94 -5.49 21.68
C GLN A 378 24.00 -4.78 22.65
N ILE A 379 22.86 -4.28 22.17
CA ILE A 379 21.89 -3.56 23.01
C ILE A 379 20.84 -4.54 23.53
N ASP A 380 20.99 -4.96 24.79
CA ASP A 380 20.00 -5.79 25.50
C ASP A 380 18.90 -4.97 26.20
N THR A 381 19.09 -3.65 26.34
CA THR A 381 18.18 -2.78 27.11
C THR A 381 17.03 -2.19 26.29
N LEU A 382 17.05 -2.31 24.96
CA LEU A 382 15.96 -1.88 24.09
C LEU A 382 15.10 -3.10 23.72
N ASN A 383 13.83 -2.89 23.40
CA ASN A 383 12.92 -3.95 22.91
C ASN A 383 13.23 -4.31 21.44
N THR A 384 14.51 -4.41 21.10
CA THR A 384 15.06 -4.74 19.78
C THR A 384 14.93 -6.22 19.46
N ASN A 385 14.28 -7.01 20.30
CA ASN A 385 14.06 -8.44 20.09
C ASN A 385 13.37 -8.74 18.75
N SER A 386 12.51 -7.84 18.27
CA SER A 386 11.90 -7.93 16.95
C SER A 386 12.92 -7.75 15.81
N LEU A 387 13.91 -6.88 16.00
CA LEU A 387 14.98 -6.59 15.03
C LEU A 387 16.13 -7.61 15.06
N LYS A 388 16.39 -8.26 16.20
CA LYS A 388 17.44 -9.29 16.34
C LYS A 388 17.26 -10.49 15.40
N ASN A 389 16.03 -10.73 14.93
CA ASN A 389 15.68 -11.83 14.03
C ASN A 389 15.54 -11.41 12.56
N ILE A 390 15.88 -10.16 12.22
CA ILE A 390 15.76 -9.63 10.87
C ILE A 390 17.04 -9.95 10.09
N ASN A 391 16.87 -10.45 8.88
CA ASN A 391 17.94 -10.74 7.95
C ASN A 391 17.84 -9.87 6.72
N PHE A 392 19.00 -9.50 6.18
CA PHE A 392 19.14 -8.73 4.94
C PHE A 392 19.98 -9.53 3.96
N GLU A 393 19.41 -9.84 2.80
CA GLU A 393 20.13 -10.48 1.69
C GLU A 393 20.14 -9.53 0.49
N LEU A 394 21.32 -9.32 -0.10
CA LEU A 394 21.48 -8.39 -1.20
C LEU A 394 21.57 -9.17 -2.51
N PHE A 395 20.83 -8.71 -3.51
CA PHE A 395 20.77 -9.30 -4.84
C PHE A 395 21.12 -8.27 -5.92
N HIS A 396 21.80 -8.72 -6.97
CA HIS A 396 22.11 -7.89 -8.13
C HIS A 396 22.08 -8.72 -9.42
N SER A 397 21.69 -8.11 -10.54
CA SER A 397 21.63 -8.78 -11.85
C SER A 397 23.01 -9.13 -12.40
N ASN A 398 23.99 -8.26 -12.13
CA ASN A 398 25.40 -8.51 -12.43
C ASN A 398 26.07 -9.27 -11.29
N ASN A 399 27.04 -10.12 -11.62
CA ASN A 399 27.84 -10.85 -10.64
C ASN A 399 28.69 -9.88 -9.80
N ASP A 400 28.77 -10.13 -8.49
CA ASP A 400 29.67 -9.44 -7.59
C ASP A 400 31.00 -10.21 -7.43
N PRO A 401 32.16 -9.64 -7.80
CA PRO A 401 33.45 -10.31 -7.67
C PRO A 401 33.84 -10.67 -6.23
N PHE A 402 33.24 -10.03 -5.22
CA PHE A 402 33.55 -10.28 -3.80
C PHE A 402 32.62 -11.31 -3.15
N GLY A 403 31.58 -11.78 -3.86
CA GLY A 403 30.61 -12.74 -3.34
C GLY A 403 29.76 -12.24 -2.18
N GLN A 404 29.71 -10.92 -1.93
CA GLN A 404 28.90 -10.31 -0.86
C GLN A 404 27.47 -10.05 -1.30
N ILE A 405 27.24 -9.99 -2.62
CA ILE A 405 25.94 -9.75 -3.24
C ILE A 405 25.59 -10.96 -4.11
N LEU A 406 24.42 -11.54 -3.89
CA LEU A 406 23.97 -12.75 -4.57
C LEU A 406 23.46 -12.42 -5.99
N PRO A 407 23.62 -13.34 -6.96
CA PRO A 407 23.00 -13.19 -8.27
C PRO A 407 21.47 -13.21 -8.17
N SER A 408 20.78 -12.27 -8.80
CA SER A 408 19.30 -12.21 -8.78
C SER A 408 18.61 -13.50 -9.25
N ARG A 409 19.26 -14.28 -10.12
CA ARG A 409 18.75 -15.56 -10.63
C ARG A 409 18.48 -16.60 -9.54
N THR A 410 19.06 -16.47 -8.35
CA THR A 410 18.85 -17.40 -7.22
C THR A 410 17.66 -17.03 -6.34
N ILE A 411 17.02 -15.88 -6.56
CA ILE A 411 15.83 -15.45 -5.79
C ILE A 411 14.75 -16.54 -5.75
N PRO A 412 14.37 -17.20 -6.87
CA PRO A 412 13.35 -18.24 -6.86
C PRO A 412 13.68 -19.47 -5.99
N GLU A 413 14.97 -19.73 -5.73
CA GLU A 413 15.41 -20.86 -4.88
C GLU A 413 15.00 -20.66 -3.42
N THR A 414 14.86 -19.40 -3.01
CA THR A 414 14.54 -19.02 -1.63
C THR A 414 13.17 -18.36 -1.49
N ASP A 415 12.53 -17.99 -2.60
CA ASP A 415 11.16 -17.46 -2.65
C ASP A 415 10.42 -17.95 -3.91
N SER A 416 9.68 -19.04 -3.75
CA SER A 416 8.93 -19.68 -4.84
C SER A 416 7.79 -18.83 -5.38
N ARG A 417 7.39 -17.74 -4.69
CA ARG A 417 6.30 -16.84 -5.15
C ARG A 417 6.59 -16.17 -6.49
N PHE A 418 7.86 -16.05 -6.86
CA PHE A 418 8.25 -15.57 -8.19
C PHE A 418 7.91 -16.55 -9.32
N LEU A 419 7.63 -17.81 -9.00
CA LEU A 419 7.27 -18.88 -9.94
C LEU A 419 5.78 -19.25 -9.92
N GLU A 420 5.01 -18.80 -8.93
CA GLU A 420 3.61 -19.22 -8.72
C GLU A 420 2.67 -18.95 -9.92
N SER A 421 2.97 -17.94 -10.75
CA SER A 421 2.16 -17.60 -11.93
C SER A 421 2.54 -18.38 -13.21
N ALA A 422 3.56 -19.24 -13.13
CA ALA A 422 3.83 -20.24 -14.15
C ALA A 422 2.90 -21.45 -13.93
N SER A 423 2.08 -21.79 -14.93
CA SER A 423 1.41 -23.10 -14.93
C SER A 423 2.43 -24.19 -15.24
N ASN A 424 2.09 -25.46 -14.97
CA ASN A 424 2.94 -26.61 -15.32
C ASN A 424 3.29 -26.68 -16.83
N GLU A 425 2.50 -26.00 -17.67
CA GLU A 425 2.72 -25.91 -19.13
C GLU A 425 3.45 -24.62 -19.55
N ASP A 426 3.64 -23.67 -18.63
CA ASP A 426 4.25 -22.38 -18.91
C ASP A 426 5.79 -22.50 -18.92
N LYS A 427 6.39 -22.45 -20.11
CA LYS A 427 7.86 -22.51 -20.30
C LYS A 427 8.58 -21.19 -19.98
N ARG A 428 7.84 -20.16 -19.55
CA ARG A 428 8.38 -18.84 -19.22
C ARG A 428 9.32 -18.92 -18.02
N LEU A 429 10.38 -18.11 -18.07
CA LEU A 429 11.41 -18.07 -17.04
C LEU A 429 11.21 -16.90 -16.08
N PHE A 430 11.83 -16.98 -14.91
CA PHE A 430 11.97 -15.83 -14.03
C PHE A 430 12.86 -14.76 -14.67
N CYS A 431 12.41 -13.50 -14.64
CA CYS A 431 13.14 -12.36 -15.25
C CYS A 431 14.20 -11.81 -14.28
N SER A 432 15.31 -12.54 -14.12
CA SER A 432 16.40 -12.16 -13.22
C SER A 432 17.11 -10.86 -13.64
N SER A 433 17.04 -10.47 -14.91
CA SER A 433 17.69 -9.27 -15.46
C SER A 433 16.87 -7.98 -15.32
N SER A 434 15.75 -8.02 -14.58
CA SER A 434 14.92 -6.83 -14.37
C SER A 434 15.70 -5.71 -13.67
N SER A 435 15.42 -4.46 -14.04
CA SER A 435 16.01 -3.28 -13.39
C SER A 435 15.67 -3.20 -11.89
N PHE A 436 14.55 -3.78 -11.47
CA PHE A 436 14.21 -3.90 -10.05
C PHE A 436 15.28 -4.66 -9.26
N PHE A 437 15.93 -5.66 -9.88
CA PHE A 437 16.96 -6.45 -9.24
C PHE A 437 18.35 -5.80 -9.29
N ASN A 438 18.53 -4.69 -9.99
CA ASN A 438 19.74 -3.88 -9.90
C ASN A 438 19.69 -3.09 -8.58
N GLY A 439 20.23 -3.65 -7.51
CA GLY A 439 20.17 -3.00 -6.20
C GLY A 439 19.11 -3.56 -5.25
N CYS A 440 18.75 -4.84 -5.37
CA CYS A 440 17.68 -5.42 -4.57
C CYS A 440 18.17 -5.89 -3.19
N ILE A 441 17.35 -5.67 -2.17
CA ILE A 441 17.59 -6.05 -0.79
C ILE A 441 16.34 -6.81 -0.32
N ALA A 442 16.49 -8.10 -0.06
CA ALA A 442 15.46 -8.91 0.57
C ALA A 442 15.55 -8.76 2.10
N ILE A 443 14.39 -8.65 2.74
CA ILE A 443 14.25 -8.44 4.18
C ILE A 443 13.23 -9.46 4.68
N TYR A 444 13.60 -10.22 5.71
CA TYR A 444 12.74 -11.26 6.27
C TYR A 444 13.13 -11.57 7.72
N THR A 445 12.19 -12.14 8.46
CA THR A 445 12.44 -12.65 9.81
C THR A 445 12.81 -14.12 9.76
N THR A 446 13.89 -14.53 10.43
CA THR A 446 14.08 -15.94 10.79
C THR A 446 13.11 -16.28 11.91
N ASN A 447 12.17 -17.20 11.65
CA ASN A 447 11.30 -17.70 12.72
C ASN A 447 12.18 -18.30 13.81
N LEU A 448 12.17 -17.70 15.01
CA LEU A 448 12.35 -18.50 16.22
C LEU A 448 11.10 -19.37 16.27
N THR A 449 11.27 -20.65 15.93
CA THR A 449 10.27 -21.72 16.01
C THR A 449 9.38 -21.59 17.22
#